data_AF-A0A6N2AZK4-F1
#
_entry.id   AF-A0A6N2AZK4-F1
#
_cell.length_a   1.000
_cell.length_b   1.000
_cell.length_c   1.000
_cell.angle_alpha   90.00
_cell.angle_beta   90.00
_cell.angle_gamma   90.00
#
_symmetry.space_group_name_H-M   'P 1'
#
loop_
_entity.id
_entity.type
_entity.pdbx_description
1 polymer ?
#
loop_
_entity_poly.entity_id
_entity_poly.type
_entity_poly.pdbx_seq_one_letter_code
_entity_poly.pdbx_strand_id
1 'polypeptide(L)'
;MSQSTQIVKFLYSYGGRILPRPSDGTLRYIGGFTRVLSVDRSISFAELMVKFGELCGSSMRLKCKMPTEDLDVLVSITCDEDLANVIEEYDRVSAMTNTEMKIRALLSPINLPKKESRPSSPMSCFDFAASSLKPGKFVPFNSPPSYAAARRLFSPVVGYPFGRRTDGEELYYPHCGQAGVKPLYNVVPIHCQ
;
A
#
# COMPACT_ATOMS: atom_id res chain seq x y z
N MET A 1 -17.26 12.70 35.71
CA MET A 1 -16.50 11.43 35.59
C MET A 1 -16.67 10.96 34.16
N SER A 2 -15.65 11.12 33.31
CA SER A 2 -15.72 10.64 31.92
C SER A 2 -15.80 9.10 31.97
N GLN A 3 -16.86 8.52 31.41
CA GLN A 3 -17.02 7.07 31.38
C GLN A 3 -15.95 6.50 30.45
N SER A 4 -14.97 5.76 31.00
CA SER A 4 -14.20 4.85 30.16
C SER A 4 -15.16 3.81 29.63
N THR A 5 -15.35 3.77 28.31
CA THR A 5 -16.14 2.70 27.69
C THR A 5 -15.43 1.39 27.98
N GLN A 6 -16.16 0.41 28.53
CA GLN A 6 -15.62 -0.94 28.74
C GLN A 6 -15.23 -1.63 27.43
N ILE A 7 -15.59 -1.04 26.29
CA ILE A 7 -15.31 -1.54 24.96
C ILE A 7 -14.25 -0.65 24.31
N VAL A 8 -13.20 -1.29 23.78
CA VAL A 8 -12.15 -0.68 22.97
C VAL A 8 -12.36 -1.07 21.50
N LYS A 9 -12.18 -0.09 20.60
CA LYS A 9 -12.35 -0.26 19.15
C LYS A 9 -11.00 -0.21 18.44
N PHE A 10 -10.65 -1.29 17.74
CA PHE A 10 -9.49 -1.38 16.88
C PHE A 10 -9.89 -1.15 15.42
N LEU A 11 -9.37 -0.10 14.79
CA LEU A 11 -9.37 0.07 13.35
C LEU A 11 -8.14 -0.63 12.78
N TYR A 12 -8.31 -1.86 12.31
CA TYR A 12 -7.19 -2.68 11.87
C TYR A 12 -7.11 -2.79 10.35
N SER A 13 -5.90 -2.71 9.80
CA SER A 13 -5.63 -2.84 8.36
C SER A 13 -4.65 -3.97 8.07
N TYR A 14 -4.93 -4.77 7.03
CA TYR A 14 -4.10 -5.92 6.63
C TYR A 14 -4.14 -6.20 5.13
N GLY A 15 -3.12 -6.88 4.59
CA GLY A 15 -3.03 -7.23 3.17
C GLY A 15 -2.65 -6.09 2.21
N GLY A 16 -2.46 -4.86 2.73
CA GLY A 16 -1.95 -3.70 2.00
C GLY A 16 -0.48 -3.43 2.26
N ARG A 17 -0.02 -2.24 1.86
CA ARG A 17 1.39 -1.82 1.93
C ARG A 17 1.49 -0.40 2.47
N ILE A 18 2.56 -0.10 3.20
CA ILE A 18 2.88 1.28 3.57
C ILE A 18 3.80 1.85 2.48
N LEU A 19 3.40 2.96 1.86
CA LEU A 19 4.16 3.63 0.80
C LEU A 19 4.20 5.13 1.05
N PRO A 20 5.32 5.82 0.74
CA PRO A 20 5.37 7.27 0.79
C PRO A 20 4.43 7.85 -0.28
N ARG A 21 3.69 8.89 0.09
CA ARG A 21 2.86 9.64 -0.85
C ARG A 21 3.76 10.50 -1.74
N PRO A 22 3.57 10.52 -3.07
CA PRO A 22 4.42 11.29 -3.97
C PRO A 22 4.46 12.80 -3.74
N SER A 23 3.41 13.39 -3.14
CA SER A 23 3.31 14.86 -2.98
C SER A 23 4.07 15.41 -1.79
N ASP A 24 4.10 14.70 -0.67
CA ASP A 24 4.61 15.19 0.62
C ASP A 24 5.60 14.21 1.30
N GLY A 25 5.81 13.02 0.74
CA GLY A 25 6.67 11.99 1.32
C GLY A 25 6.06 11.24 2.52
N THR A 26 4.86 11.63 2.98
CA THR A 26 4.22 11.03 4.16
C THR A 26 3.81 9.58 3.89
N LEU A 27 4.02 8.70 4.88
CA LEU A 27 3.64 7.31 4.73
C LEU A 27 2.11 7.13 4.73
N ARG A 28 1.61 6.35 3.78
CA ARG A 28 0.20 5.97 3.66
C ARG A 28 0.04 4.46 3.52
N TYR A 29 -1.02 3.94 4.13
CA TYR A 29 -1.44 2.56 3.89
C TYR A 29 -2.26 2.51 2.60
N ILE A 30 -1.83 1.67 1.64
CA ILE A 30 -2.43 1.55 0.31
C ILE A 30 -2.84 0.09 0.06
N GLY A 31 -4.07 -0.10 -0.43
CA GLY A 31 -4.66 -1.40 -0.70
C GLY A 31 -5.03 -2.17 0.58
N GLY A 32 -5.26 -3.48 0.43
CA GLY A 32 -5.64 -4.35 1.54
C GLY A 32 -7.07 -4.12 2.02
N PHE A 33 -7.31 -4.51 3.27
CA PHE A 33 -8.60 -4.39 3.96
C PHE A 33 -8.44 -3.53 5.21
N THR A 34 -9.45 -2.74 5.52
CA THR A 34 -9.58 -2.00 6.78
C THR A 34 -10.91 -2.35 7.42
N ARG A 35 -10.87 -2.82 8.66
CA ARG A 35 -12.05 -3.31 9.41
C ARG A 35 -12.01 -2.78 10.84
N VAL A 36 -13.14 -2.86 11.54
CA VAL A 36 -13.25 -2.48 12.96
C VAL A 36 -13.54 -3.72 13.79
N LEU A 37 -12.77 -3.91 14.85
CA LEU A 37 -12.99 -4.92 15.88
C LEU A 37 -13.28 -4.23 17.19
N SER A 38 -14.43 -4.53 17.79
CA SER A 38 -14.79 -4.08 19.15
C SER A 38 -14.54 -5.23 20.12
N VAL A 39 -13.79 -4.97 21.19
CA VAL A 39 -13.46 -5.96 22.23
C VAL A 39 -13.60 -5.32 23.60
N ASP A 40 -13.75 -6.16 24.62
CA ASP A 40 -13.68 -5.69 26.00
C ASP A 40 -12.29 -5.15 26.31
N ARG A 41 -12.23 -4.13 27.16
CA ARG A 41 -11.00 -3.47 27.60
C ARG A 41 -10.09 -4.42 28.39
N SER A 42 -10.63 -5.43 29.06
CA SER A 42 -9.86 -6.42 29.82
C SER A 42 -9.33 -7.58 28.98
N ILE A 43 -9.43 -7.51 27.65
CA ILE A 43 -8.94 -8.58 26.76
C ILE A 43 -7.43 -8.77 26.91
N SER A 44 -6.99 -10.02 27.00
CA SER A 44 -5.55 -10.32 26.95
C SER A 44 -4.99 -10.20 25.53
N PHE A 45 -3.70 -9.92 25.41
CA PHE A 45 -2.99 -9.91 24.15
C PHE A 45 -3.15 -11.25 23.41
N ALA A 46 -3.06 -12.37 24.12
CA ALA A 46 -3.24 -13.70 23.53
C ALA A 46 -4.63 -13.86 22.87
N GLU A 47 -5.70 -13.50 23.58
CA GLU A 47 -7.07 -13.57 23.05
C GLU A 47 -7.29 -12.59 21.89
N LEU A 48 -6.72 -11.39 21.97
CA LEU A 48 -6.78 -10.40 20.89
C LEU A 48 -6.11 -10.95 19.62
N MET A 49 -4.96 -11.60 19.76
CA MET A 49 -4.26 -12.20 18.63
C MET A 49 -5.00 -13.40 18.03
N VAL A 50 -5.68 -14.21 18.85
CA VAL A 50 -6.58 -15.27 18.36
C VAL A 50 -7.71 -14.68 17.52
N LYS A 51 -8.40 -13.64 18.00
CA LYS A 51 -9.45 -12.96 17.24
C LYS A 51 -8.95 -12.41 15.91
N PHE A 52 -7.78 -11.77 15.90
CA PHE A 52 -7.17 -11.31 14.65
C PHE A 52 -6.82 -12.46 13.71
N GLY A 53 -6.34 -13.58 14.25
CA GLY A 53 -6.06 -14.80 13.51
C GLY A 53 -7.30 -15.36 12.80
N GLU A 54 -8.41 -15.47 13.52
CA GLU A 54 -9.70 -15.94 12.99
C GLU A 54 -10.25 -15.00 11.92
N LEU A 55 -10.24 -13.68 12.19
CA LEU A 55 -10.80 -12.68 11.28
C LEU A 55 -10.00 -12.52 9.98
N CYS A 56 -8.70 -12.79 10.03
CA CYS A 56 -7.82 -12.64 8.88
C CYS A 56 -7.46 -13.98 8.22
N GLY A 57 -7.79 -15.12 8.84
CA GLY A 57 -7.50 -16.46 8.36
C GLY A 57 -6.03 -16.89 8.48
N SER A 58 -5.19 -16.18 9.25
CA SER A 58 -3.79 -16.53 9.46
C SER A 58 -3.20 -15.86 10.69
N SER A 59 -2.13 -16.41 11.26
CA SER A 59 -1.41 -15.80 12.38
C SER A 59 -0.75 -14.46 11.99
N MET A 60 -1.06 -13.42 12.75
CA MET A 60 -0.66 -12.03 12.48
C MET A 60 0.31 -11.50 13.53
N ARG A 61 1.05 -10.45 13.19
CA ARG A 61 1.74 -9.55 14.13
C ARG A 61 0.98 -8.25 14.22
N LEU A 62 0.81 -7.76 15.43
CA LEU A 62 0.12 -6.51 15.72
C LEU A 62 1.12 -5.36 15.85
N LYS A 63 0.89 -4.30 15.08
CA LYS A 63 1.52 -3.01 15.26
C LYS A 63 0.46 -1.93 15.36
N CYS A 64 0.67 -0.92 16.18
CA CYS A 64 -0.28 0.18 16.35
C CYS A 64 0.38 1.52 16.08
N LYS A 65 -0.38 2.44 15.50
CA LYS A 65 -0.04 3.86 15.49
C LYS A 65 -0.31 4.42 16.89
N MET A 66 0.47 5.40 17.33
CA MET A 66 0.09 6.24 18.48
C MET A 66 -0.93 7.30 18.02
N PRO A 67 -1.78 7.85 18.92
CA PRO A 67 -2.87 8.76 18.54
C PRO A 67 -2.40 10.02 17.78
N THR A 68 -1.24 10.56 18.15
CA THR A 68 -0.69 11.81 17.59
C THR A 68 0.36 11.59 16.49
N GLU A 69 0.94 10.40 16.42
CA GLU A 69 2.09 10.10 15.54
C GLU A 69 1.65 9.65 14.14
N ASP A 70 2.56 9.51 13.17
CA ASP A 70 2.25 9.04 11.81
C ASP A 70 2.55 7.55 11.56
N LEU A 71 2.35 7.06 10.33
CA LEU A 71 2.52 5.64 9.97
C LEU A 71 3.99 5.17 9.92
N ASP A 72 4.94 6.10 10.04
CA ASP A 72 6.36 5.86 10.20
C ASP A 72 6.74 5.49 11.65
N VAL A 73 5.91 5.87 12.62
CA VAL A 73 6.10 5.56 14.05
C VAL A 73 5.06 4.53 14.50
N LEU A 74 5.39 3.25 14.31
CA LEU A 74 4.55 2.13 14.72
C LEU A 74 5.14 1.40 15.93
N VAL A 75 4.32 1.21 16.95
CA VAL A 75 4.67 0.40 18.13
C VAL A 75 4.25 -1.04 17.89
N SER A 76 5.17 -1.98 18.09
CA SER A 76 4.85 -3.42 18.03
C SER A 76 4.34 -3.86 19.39
N ILE A 77 3.17 -4.51 19.41
CA ILE A 77 2.57 -5.01 20.65
C ILE A 77 2.91 -6.49 20.78
N THR A 78 3.54 -6.87 21.89
CA THR A 78 4.04 -8.23 22.12
C THR A 78 3.57 -8.85 23.43
N CYS A 79 3.03 -8.05 24.35
CA CYS A 79 2.53 -8.50 25.64
C CYS A 79 1.30 -7.68 26.09
N ASP A 80 0.72 -8.08 27.22
CA ASP A 80 -0.42 -7.38 27.83
C ASP A 80 -0.07 -5.96 28.32
N GLU A 81 1.17 -5.75 28.78
CA GLU A 81 1.65 -4.43 29.21
C GLU A 81 1.70 -3.44 28.04
N ASP A 82 2.25 -3.86 26.89
CA ASP A 82 2.24 -3.06 25.66
C ASP A 82 0.81 -2.69 25.25
N LEU A 83 -0.11 -3.65 25.33
CA LEU A 83 -1.51 -3.45 24.97
C LEU A 83 -2.20 -2.44 25.89
N ALA A 84 -2.01 -2.58 27.21
CA ALA A 84 -2.57 -1.69 28.22
C ALA A 84 -2.06 -0.25 28.02
N ASN A 85 -0.75 -0.09 27.80
CA ASN A 85 -0.13 1.22 27.58
C ASN A 85 -0.68 1.91 26.33
N VAL A 86 -0.88 1.17 25.24
CA VAL A 86 -1.49 1.72 24.02
C VAL A 86 -2.93 2.15 24.27
N ILE A 87 -3.74 1.32 24.94
CA ILE A 87 -5.13 1.66 25.26
C ILE A 87 -5.20 2.93 26.11
N GLU A 88 -4.40 3.00 27.18
CA GLU A 88 -4.37 4.15 28.08
C GLU A 88 -4.00 5.45 27.36
N GLU A 89 -3.00 5.41 26.48
CA GLU A 89 -2.59 6.59 25.73
C GLU A 89 -3.70 7.10 24.79
N TYR A 90 -4.42 6.18 24.15
CA TYR A 90 -5.59 6.53 23.34
C TYR A 90 -6.73 7.12 24.17
N ASP A 91 -6.97 6.60 25.37
CA ASP A 91 -8.00 7.16 26.26
C ASP A 91 -7.63 8.54 26.79
N ARG A 92 -6.35 8.74 27.12
CA ARG A 92 -5.82 10.04 27.56
C ARG A 92 -6.09 11.11 26.51
N VAL A 93 -5.78 10.82 25.24
CA VAL A 93 -6.04 11.74 24.12
C VAL A 93 -7.55 11.87 23.84
N SER A 94 -8.31 10.78 23.94
CA SER A 94 -9.77 10.81 23.76
C SER A 94 -10.45 11.70 24.79
N ALA A 95 -10.03 11.61 26.06
CA ALA A 95 -10.53 12.45 27.15
C ALA A 95 -10.13 13.91 26.97
N MET A 96 -8.90 14.19 26.54
CA MET A 96 -8.41 15.55 26.30
C MET A 96 -9.14 16.23 25.14
N THR A 97 -9.43 15.49 24.07
CA THR A 97 -10.11 16.00 22.87
C THR A 97 -11.64 15.91 22.95
N ASN A 98 -12.19 15.22 23.96
CA ASN A 98 -13.60 14.84 24.05
C ASN A 98 -14.10 14.11 22.80
N THR A 99 -13.23 13.34 22.14
CA THR A 99 -13.58 12.53 20.95
C THR A 99 -13.23 11.07 21.18
N GLU A 100 -14.13 10.16 20.83
CA GLU A 100 -13.85 8.73 20.90
C GLU A 100 -12.84 8.35 19.79
N MET A 101 -11.65 7.92 20.19
CA MET A 101 -10.64 7.45 19.24
C MET A 101 -10.66 5.94 19.07
N LYS A 102 -10.26 5.48 17.88
CA LYS A 102 -10.06 4.06 17.57
C LYS A 102 -8.57 3.79 17.51
N ILE A 103 -8.12 2.72 18.16
CA ILE A 103 -6.73 2.27 18.08
C ILE A 103 -6.44 1.87 16.65
N ARG A 104 -5.46 2.51 16.01
CA ARG A 104 -5.12 2.25 14.60
C ARG A 104 -4.10 1.13 14.51
N ALA A 105 -4.57 -0.07 14.20
CA ALA A 105 -3.75 -1.27 14.10
C ALA A 105 -3.38 -1.60 12.65
N LEU A 106 -2.16 -2.09 12.45
CA LEU A 106 -1.65 -2.67 11.22
C LEU A 106 -1.25 -4.10 11.52
N LEU A 107 -1.86 -5.03 10.79
CA LEU A 107 -1.56 -6.46 10.90
C LEU A 107 -0.69 -6.91 9.74
N SER A 108 0.32 -7.71 10.06
CA SER A 108 1.19 -8.35 9.06
C SER A 108 1.29 -9.84 9.34
N PRO A 109 1.22 -10.72 8.33
CA PRO A 109 1.39 -12.16 8.55
C PRO A 109 2.75 -12.46 9.21
N ILE A 110 2.75 -13.42 10.13
CA ILE A 110 3.99 -13.95 10.74
C ILE A 110 4.77 -14.79 9.71
N ASN A 111 4.06 -15.50 8.85
CA ASN A 111 4.63 -16.43 7.86
C ASN A 111 4.85 -15.79 6.49
N LEU A 112 5.44 -14.60 6.44
CA LEU A 112 5.98 -14.11 5.17
C LEU A 112 7.30 -14.87 4.93
N PRO A 113 7.41 -15.75 3.92
CA PRO A 113 8.71 -16.23 3.52
C PRO A 113 9.53 -14.99 3.15
N LYS A 114 10.57 -14.71 3.94
CA LYS A 114 11.56 -13.68 3.61
C LYS A 114 12.08 -14.05 2.23
N LYS A 115 11.62 -13.39 1.18
CA LYS A 115 12.31 -13.40 -0.10
C LYS A 115 13.53 -12.51 0.10
N GLU A 116 14.57 -13.13 0.65
CA GLU A 116 15.90 -12.58 0.77
C GLU A 116 16.42 -12.37 -0.65
N SER A 117 16.18 -11.18 -1.19
CA SER A 117 16.76 -10.77 -2.46
C SER A 117 18.24 -10.46 -2.22
N ARG A 118 19.07 -11.49 -2.29
CA ARG A 118 20.41 -11.48 -2.91
C ARG A 118 21.00 -12.90 -2.84
N PRO A 119 21.22 -13.60 -3.98
CA PRO A 119 22.04 -14.80 -3.97
C PRO A 119 23.46 -14.43 -3.53
N SER A 120 24.10 -15.31 -2.75
CA SER A 120 25.50 -15.19 -2.36
C SER A 120 26.34 -14.87 -3.59
N SER A 121 27.15 -13.81 -3.51
CA SER A 121 28.26 -13.62 -4.45
C SER A 121 29.02 -14.95 -4.58
N PRO A 122 29.24 -15.49 -5.79
CA PRO A 122 30.19 -16.58 -5.93
C PRO A 122 31.59 -15.99 -5.71
N MET A 123 32.15 -16.23 -4.52
CA MET A 123 33.61 -16.32 -4.43
C MET A 123 34.04 -17.49 -5.30
N SER A 124 34.93 -17.26 -6.25
CA SER A 124 36.33 -17.75 -6.16
C SER A 124 36.94 -17.96 -7.55
N CYS A 125 38.06 -17.25 -7.76
CA CYS A 125 39.26 -17.58 -8.52
C CYS A 125 39.23 -18.69 -9.59
N PHE A 126 39.60 -18.30 -10.81
CA PHE A 126 40.53 -19.09 -11.64
C PHE A 126 41.64 -18.17 -12.12
N ASP A 127 42.85 -18.39 -11.61
CA ASP A 127 44.09 -17.87 -12.18
C ASP A 127 44.42 -18.70 -13.42
N PHE A 128 44.50 -18.07 -14.59
CA PHE A 128 45.16 -18.68 -15.74
C PHE A 128 46.52 -18.01 -15.89
N ALA A 129 47.57 -18.80 -15.62
CA ALA A 129 48.96 -18.39 -15.79
C ALA A 129 49.20 -17.91 -17.23
N ALA A 130 49.52 -16.62 -17.38
CA ALA A 130 50.01 -16.06 -18.61
C ALA A 130 51.42 -16.60 -18.89
N SER A 131 51.50 -17.71 -19.63
CA SER A 131 52.75 -18.15 -20.23
C SER A 131 53.18 -17.13 -21.29
N SER A 132 54.35 -16.53 -21.06
CA SER A 132 54.99 -15.60 -21.99
C SER A 132 55.48 -16.35 -23.22
N LEU A 133 54.87 -16.08 -24.38
CA LEU A 133 55.46 -16.37 -25.69
C LEU A 133 55.43 -15.11 -26.56
N LYS A 134 56.55 -14.90 -27.27
CA LYS A 134 57.05 -13.66 -27.87
C LYS A 134 56.28 -13.22 -29.13
N PRO A 135 56.38 -11.91 -29.52
CA PRO A 135 55.69 -11.37 -30.68
C PRO A 135 56.42 -11.71 -32.00
N GLY A 136 55.67 -12.19 -32.99
CA GLY A 136 56.17 -12.56 -34.32
C GLY A 136 55.28 -12.04 -35.46
N LYS A 137 55.71 -10.92 -36.04
CA LYS A 137 55.56 -10.37 -37.42
C LYS A 137 54.28 -10.62 -38.25
N PHE A 138 53.72 -9.47 -38.67
CA PHE A 138 52.78 -9.18 -39.76
C PHE A 138 52.97 -9.98 -41.07
N VAL A 139 51.84 -10.30 -41.73
CA VAL A 139 51.49 -9.89 -43.12
C VAL A 139 49.95 -9.94 -43.32
N PRO A 140 49.37 -9.14 -44.26
CA PRO A 140 47.98 -8.70 -44.20
C PRO A 140 47.06 -9.32 -45.27
N PHE A 141 45.79 -8.87 -45.23
CA PHE A 141 44.72 -8.96 -46.24
C PHE A 141 43.82 -10.21 -46.22
N ASN A 142 42.62 -10.05 -45.66
CA ASN A 142 41.41 -9.96 -46.49
C ASN A 142 40.26 -9.34 -45.67
N SER A 143 39.68 -8.28 -46.23
CA SER A 143 38.52 -7.56 -45.72
C SER A 143 37.29 -8.47 -45.67
N PRO A 144 36.52 -8.51 -44.57
CA PRO A 144 35.21 -9.16 -44.57
C PRO A 144 34.19 -8.31 -45.36
N PRO A 145 33.22 -8.94 -46.04
CA PRO A 145 32.21 -8.23 -46.82
C PRO A 145 31.29 -7.42 -45.89
N SER A 146 30.98 -6.18 -46.31
CA SER A 146 29.95 -5.36 -45.69
C SER A 146 28.59 -6.05 -45.78
N TYR A 147 28.11 -6.64 -44.68
CA TYR A 147 26.72 -7.03 -44.59
C TYR A 147 25.87 -5.76 -44.42
N ALA A 148 25.00 -5.55 -45.41
CA ALA A 148 24.03 -4.47 -45.41
C ALA A 148 23.11 -4.60 -44.18
N ALA A 149 22.96 -3.50 -43.45
CA ALA A 149 22.01 -3.36 -42.37
C ALA A 149 20.58 -3.38 -42.93
N ALA A 150 19.91 -4.53 -42.88
CA ALA A 150 18.48 -4.62 -43.08
C ALA A 150 17.75 -4.06 -41.85
N ARG A 151 17.48 -2.75 -41.87
CA ARG A 151 16.50 -2.13 -40.97
C ARG A 151 15.13 -2.72 -41.28
N ARG A 152 14.62 -3.60 -40.40
CA ARG A 152 13.20 -3.95 -40.37
C ARG A 152 12.42 -2.75 -39.86
N LEU A 153 11.95 -1.91 -40.80
CA LEU A 153 10.87 -0.96 -40.58
C LEU A 153 9.55 -1.74 -40.50
N PHE A 154 9.01 -1.90 -39.30
CA PHE A 154 7.57 -2.04 -39.12
C PHE A 154 7.02 -0.69 -38.66
N SER A 155 6.05 -0.16 -39.39
CA SER A 155 5.18 0.96 -39.06
C SER A 155 3.81 0.59 -39.66
N PRO A 156 2.67 0.97 -39.05
CA PRO A 156 2.28 2.39 -38.87
C PRO A 156 1.72 2.69 -37.45
N VAL A 157 1.98 3.83 -36.81
CA VAL A 157 1.44 5.18 -37.06
C VAL A 157 -0.08 5.15 -37.35
N VAL A 158 -0.88 5.13 -36.29
CA VAL A 158 -2.25 5.63 -36.31
C VAL A 158 -2.15 7.14 -36.17
N GLY A 159 -2.43 7.86 -37.26
CA GLY A 159 -2.40 9.31 -37.32
C GLY A 159 -3.61 9.92 -36.60
N TYR A 160 -3.36 10.90 -35.73
CA TYR A 160 -4.37 11.87 -35.34
C TYR A 160 -4.22 13.11 -36.23
N PRO A 161 -5.30 13.62 -36.85
CA PRO A 161 -5.20 14.80 -37.69
C PRO A 161 -4.92 16.05 -36.83
N PHE A 162 -3.96 16.83 -37.33
CA PHE A 162 -3.63 18.17 -36.88
C PHE A 162 -4.66 19.15 -37.48
N GLY A 163 -5.49 19.77 -36.63
CA GLY A 163 -6.42 20.83 -37.01
C GLY A 163 -6.10 22.13 -36.28
N ARG A 164 -5.85 23.20 -37.04
CA ARG A 164 -5.47 24.54 -36.55
C ARG A 164 -6.71 25.45 -36.46
N ARG A 165 -6.92 26.04 -35.27
CA ARG A 165 -7.56 27.33 -34.89
C ARG A 165 -8.93 27.70 -35.49
N THR A 166 -9.95 27.79 -34.63
CA THR A 166 -10.93 28.90 -34.53
C THR A 166 -11.63 28.85 -33.16
N ASP A 167 -11.36 29.89 -32.37
CA ASP A 167 -12.20 30.67 -31.46
C ASP A 167 -13.61 30.15 -31.10
N GLY A 168 -13.91 30.10 -29.79
CA GLY A 168 -15.27 30.17 -29.24
C GLY A 168 -15.97 28.84 -28.93
N GLU A 169 -16.72 28.85 -27.81
CA GLU A 169 -17.81 27.92 -27.45
C GLU A 169 -17.48 26.67 -26.59
N GLU A 170 -17.65 26.88 -25.27
CA GLU A 170 -18.54 26.15 -24.35
C GLU A 170 -18.77 24.64 -24.62
N LEU A 171 -18.09 23.80 -23.83
CA LEU A 171 -18.24 22.34 -23.86
C LEU A 171 -19.50 21.90 -23.07
N TYR A 172 -20.59 21.70 -23.80
CA TYR A 172 -21.78 20.94 -23.39
C TYR A 172 -21.49 19.43 -23.51
N TYR A 173 -21.60 18.67 -22.42
CA TYR A 173 -21.47 17.21 -22.45
C TYR A 173 -22.77 16.55 -22.92
N PRO A 174 -22.71 15.50 -23.77
CA PRO A 174 -23.90 14.84 -24.28
C PRO A 174 -24.53 13.95 -23.20
N HIS A 175 -25.75 14.29 -22.81
CA HIS A 175 -26.61 13.47 -21.97
C HIS A 175 -27.22 12.35 -22.84
N CYS A 176 -26.81 11.10 -22.64
CA CYS A 176 -27.52 9.95 -23.19
C CYS A 176 -28.63 9.55 -22.20
N GLY A 177 -29.88 9.61 -22.64
CA GLY A 177 -31.06 9.29 -21.84
C GLY A 177 -31.66 7.92 -22.15
N GLN A 178 -32.73 7.65 -21.39
CA GLN A 178 -33.69 6.53 -21.43
C GLN A 178 -33.29 5.25 -20.66
N ALA A 179 -34.15 4.60 -19.87
CA ALA A 179 -35.45 4.92 -19.27
C ALA A 179 -35.75 3.79 -18.26
N GLY A 180 -36.45 4.09 -17.16
CA GLY A 180 -36.91 3.06 -16.21
C GLY A 180 -37.64 3.64 -14.98
N VAL A 181 -38.97 3.73 -15.07
CA VAL A 181 -39.97 4.07 -14.04
C VAL A 181 -39.89 3.06 -12.86
N LYS A 182 -40.07 3.30 -11.55
CA LYS A 182 -40.87 4.21 -10.68
C LYS A 182 -40.23 4.30 -9.27
N PRO A 183 -40.42 5.38 -8.48
CA PRO A 183 -40.30 5.30 -7.02
C PRO A 183 -41.67 5.06 -6.36
N LEU A 184 -41.69 4.17 -5.37
CA LEU A 184 -42.85 3.84 -4.55
C LEU A 184 -42.45 4.10 -3.10
N TYR A 185 -42.54 5.36 -2.65
CA TYR A 185 -42.69 5.69 -1.23
C TYR A 185 -43.35 7.06 -1.08
N ASN A 186 -44.29 7.11 -0.15
CA ASN A 186 -45.20 8.22 0.09
C ASN A 186 -44.48 9.45 0.68
N VAL A 187 -44.82 10.64 0.19
CA VAL A 187 -44.49 11.92 0.83
C VAL A 187 -45.69 12.34 1.68
N VAL A 188 -45.53 12.36 3.00
CA VAL A 188 -46.48 12.97 3.94
C VAL A 188 -46.04 14.42 4.18
N PRO A 189 -46.90 15.44 3.99
CA PRO A 189 -46.54 16.81 4.27
C PRO A 189 -46.60 17.07 5.79
N ILE A 190 -45.52 17.58 6.37
CA ILE A 190 -45.47 18.06 7.75
C ILE A 190 -46.00 19.49 7.75
N HIS A 191 -47.17 19.70 8.35
CA HIS A 191 -47.69 21.03 8.67
C HIS A 191 -46.89 21.58 9.86
N CYS A 192 -46.16 22.68 9.68
CA CYS A 192 -45.67 23.48 10.80
C CYS A 192 -46.82 24.35 11.32
N GLN A 193 -47.02 24.34 12.64
CA GLN A 193 -47.80 25.30 13.40
C GLN A 193 -46.89 25.89 14.48
#